data_AF-A0A942ITF7-F1
#
_entry.id   AF-A0A942ITF7-F1
#
_cell.length_a   1.000
_cell.length_b   1.000
_cell.length_c   1.000
_cell.angle_alpha   90.00
_cell.angle_beta   90.00
_cell.angle_gamma   90.00
#
_symmetry.space_group_name_H-M   'P 1'
#
loop_
_entity.id
_entity.type
_entity.pdbx_description
1 polymer ?
#
loop_
_entity_poly.entity_id
_entity_poly.type
_entity_poly.pdbx_seq_one_letter_code
_entity_poly.pdbx_strand_id
1 'polypeptide(L)' 'MAKIGSTSLDSNDLCPELELKLVSGEILRLPEGTGDGYGVILIYRGHW' A
#
# COMPACT_ATOMS: atom_id res chain seq x y z
N MET A 1 -7.09 -8.90 -21.07
CA MET A 1 -5.89 -8.66 -20.25
C MET A 1 -5.70 -9.86 -19.33
N ALA A 2 -4.55 -10.52 -19.39
CA ALA A 2 -4.27 -11.67 -18.53
C ALA A 2 -4.14 -11.22 -17.07
N LYS A 3 -4.93 -11.81 -16.16
CA LYS A 3 -4.71 -11.72 -14.70
C LYS A 3 -3.76 -12.85 -14.32
N ILE A 4 -2.51 -12.52 -14.02
CA ILE A 4 -1.53 -13.47 -13.49
C ILE A 4 -1.56 -13.34 -11.97
N GLY A 5 -2.05 -14.38 -11.27
CA GLY A 5 -2.11 -14.48 -9.80
C GLY A 5 -3.20 -13.64 -9.15
N SER A 6 -4.28 -14.27 -8.67
CA SER A 6 -5.41 -13.56 -8.06
C SER A 6 -5.34 -13.56 -6.54
N THR A 7 -4.66 -12.56 -5.98
CA THR A 7 -4.94 -12.07 -4.62
C THR A 7 -5.12 -10.57 -4.72
N SER A 8 -6.28 -10.16 -5.22
CA SER A 8 -6.74 -8.77 -5.11
C SER A 8 -7.34 -8.59 -3.73
N LEU A 9 -7.03 -7.48 -3.07
CA LEU A 9 -7.69 -7.11 -1.82
C LEU A 9 -9.14 -6.72 -2.12
N ASP A 10 -10.06 -7.16 -1.27
CA ASP A 10 -11.47 -6.76 -1.27
C ASP A 10 -11.81 -5.98 0.02
N SER A 11 -13.05 -5.52 0.10
CA SER A 11 -13.58 -4.80 1.24
C SER A 11 -13.54 -5.66 2.50
N ASN A 12 -13.05 -5.08 3.61
CA ASN A 12 -12.84 -5.72 4.91
C ASN A 12 -11.64 -6.69 4.97
N ASP A 13 -10.86 -6.84 3.90
CA ASP A 13 -9.56 -7.50 4.00
C ASP A 13 -8.60 -6.65 4.86
N LEU A 14 -7.72 -7.33 5.60
CA LEU A 14 -6.62 -6.66 6.29
C LEU A 14 -5.68 -6.03 5.27
N CYS A 15 -5.28 -4.79 5.55
CA CYS A 15 -4.21 -4.15 4.77
C CYS A 15 -2.93 -4.99 4.91
N PRO A 16 -2.28 -5.39 3.81
CA PRO A 16 -1.05 -6.17 3.88
C PRO A 16 0.08 -5.36 4.51
N GLU A 17 1.04 -6.07 5.10
CA GLU A 17 2.28 -5.46 5.53
C GLU A 17 3.07 -4.96 4.31
N LEU A 18 3.43 -3.67 4.31
CA LEU A 18 4.20 -3.05 3.24
C LEU A 18 5.33 -2.20 3.82
N GLU A 19 6.51 -2.28 3.21
CA GLU A 19 7.60 -1.34 3.43
C GLU A 19 7.78 -0.45 2.20
N LEU A 20 7.63 0.87 2.39
CA LEU A 20 7.73 1.87 1.34
C LEU A 20 8.90 2.81 1.63
N LYS A 21 9.80 2.97 0.67
CA LYS A 21 10.88 3.96 0.75
C LYS A 21 10.36 5.31 0.30
N LEU A 22 10.36 6.29 1.20
CA LEU A 22 9.92 7.65 0.95
C LEU A 22 10.98 8.43 0.16
N VAL A 23 10.56 9.53 -0.46
CA VAL A 23 11.46 10.48 -1.15
C VAL A 23 12.45 11.15 -0.19
N SER A 24 12.12 11.22 1.10
CA SER A 24 13.04 11.64 2.16
C SER A 24 14.16 10.62 2.42
N GLY A 25 14.02 9.40 1.93
CA GLY A 25 14.91 8.27 2.21
C GLY A 25 14.48 7.42 3.41
N GLU A 26 13.50 7.87 4.19
CA GLU A 26 12.91 7.13 5.30
C GLU A 26 12.09 5.93 4.83
N ILE A 27 11.86 4.97 5.73
CA ILE A 27 11.01 3.80 5.49
C ILE A 27 9.68 4.01 6.20
N LEU A 28 8.58 3.96 5.44
CA LEU A 28 7.23 3.88 5.96
C LEU A 28 6.80 2.41 5.98
N ARG A 29 6.39 1.92 7.16
CA ARG A 29 5.77 0.61 7.32
C ARG A 29 4.27 0.77 7.38
N LEU A 30 3.51 -0.05 6.66
CA LEU A 30 2.06 -0.09 6.74
C LEU A 30 1.61 -1.45 7.29
N PRO A 31 0.52 -1.50 8.07
CA PRO A 31 -0.29 -0.36 8.52
C PRO A 31 0.30 0.43 9.71
N GLU A 32 1.35 -0.07 10.38
CA GLU A 32 1.85 0.49 11.66
C GLU A 32 2.24 1.99 11.61
N GLY A 33 2.72 2.47 10.46
CA GLY A 33 3.18 3.84 10.26
C GLY A 33 2.08 4.88 10.04
N THR A 34 0.79 4.50 10.05
CA THR A 34 -0.32 5.46 9.91
C THR A 34 -0.84 6.02 11.24
N GLY A 35 -0.31 5.57 12.38
CA GLY A 35 -0.79 5.97 13.71
C GLY A 35 -2.23 5.54 13.99
N ASP A 36 -2.87 6.15 15.00
CA ASP A 36 -4.21 5.76 15.50
C ASP A 36 -5.39 6.25 14.62
N GLY A 37 -5.16 6.46 13.31
CA GLY A 37 -6.13 7.04 12.38
C GLY A 37 -6.52 6.12 11.21
N TYR A 38 -7.55 6.53 10.48
CA TYR A 38 -7.88 5.92 9.18
C TYR A 38 -6.95 6.48 8.10
N GLY A 39 -6.31 5.58 7.34
CA GLY A 39 -5.42 5.91 6.24
C GLY A 39 -6.03 5.64 4.86
N VAL A 40 -5.71 6.48 3.89
CA VAL A 40 -6.05 6.27 2.47
C VAL A 40 -4.76 6.17 1.67
N ILE A 41 -4.62 5.09 0.89
CA ILE A 41 -3.47 4.87 0.01
C ILE A 41 -3.93 4.96 -1.44
N LEU A 42 -3.23 5.78 -2.23
CA LEU A 42 -3.51 5.99 -3.64
C LEU A 42 -2.36 5.43 -4.47
N ILE A 43 -2.62 4.37 -5.22
CA ILE A 43 -1.61 3.71 -6.07
C ILE A 43 -1.79 4.23 -7.50
N TYR A 44 -0.80 4.95 -7.99
CA TYR A 44 -0.76 5.43 -9.37
C TYR A 44 0.38 4.77 -10.12
N ARG A 45 0.12 4.39 -11.37
CA ARG A 45 1.19 4.07 -12.29
C ARG A 45 1.76 5.39 -12.80
N GLY A 46 2.90 5.80 -12.27
CA GLY A 46 3.64 6.92 -12.82
C GLY A 46 4.05 6.60 -14.26
N HIS A 47 3.61 7.40 -15.22
CA HIS A 47 4.35 7.59 -16.45
C HIS A 47 5.42 8.63 -16.12
N TRP A 48 6.65 8.17 -15.96
CA TRP A 48 7.82 9.03 -15.89
C TRP A 48 8.25 9.33 -17.32
#